data_AF-A0A4Q3XJX4-F1
#
_entry.id   AF-A0A4Q3XJX4-F1
#
_cell.length_a   1.000
_cell.length_b   1.000
_cell.length_c   1.000
_cell.angle_alpha   90.00
_cell.angle_beta   90.00
_cell.angle_gamma   90.00
#
_symmetry.space_group_name_H-M   'P 1'
#
loop_
_entity.id
_entity.type
_entity.pdbx_description
1 polymer ?
#
loop_
_entity_poly.entity_id
_entity_poly.type
_entity_poly.pdbx_seq_one_letter_code
_entity_poly.pdbx_strand_id
1 'polypeptide(L)'
;DRRARQGFVTQDALVGCQMIADELICLREGAAQPRRLVAITPKSGEQRVIHDPNPQFAGLRLGAVQRLRFKNAFGVESYADLVLPPGHKQGDKHPLVVVQYVSQGFLRGGTDDEVPVQVLAAKGFAVLSFQRPELPARALGAKTAAEYEKASRKDWIDRRSVQSSLEMSVALAVATGTVDRDRMGISGFSDGTSTTQWALINSSLFKVAAMGACCEDMYAYILQAGIEFEELTRSLGYHLLDDGAEEWWAPLSLISNVDRIDAPILVQTGDSEYTIGLDTAAVFRRRGKPYELIVLEDEGHFKWQPAHRLAIYERSVEWFEFWLMHRMSCSAGKSAQYARWKAMRGAPASIELKCDFESSGP
;
A
#
# COMPACT_ATOMS: atom_id res chain seq x y z
N ASP A 1 -22.19 -29.76 -29.03
CA ASP A 1 -21.22 -28.67 -29.16
C ASP A 1 -21.61 -27.52 -28.21
N ARG A 2 -21.14 -27.54 -26.95
CA ARG A 2 -21.47 -26.49 -25.95
C ARG A 2 -20.30 -25.51 -25.88
N ARG A 3 -20.22 -24.55 -26.80
CA ARG A 3 -19.30 -23.40 -26.62
C ARG A 3 -19.79 -22.58 -25.44
N ALA A 4 -18.92 -22.37 -24.46
CA ALA A 4 -19.14 -21.35 -23.44
C ALA A 4 -19.39 -20.00 -24.13
N ARG A 5 -20.45 -19.30 -23.74
CA ARG A 5 -20.73 -17.93 -24.20
C ARG A 5 -20.48 -16.99 -23.02
N GLN A 6 -19.77 -15.90 -23.28
CA GLN A 6 -19.53 -14.84 -22.30
C GLN A 6 -20.86 -14.10 -22.04
N GLY A 7 -21.44 -14.30 -20.86
CA GLY A 7 -22.72 -13.69 -20.47
C GLY A 7 -22.59 -12.33 -19.76
N PHE A 8 -21.46 -12.09 -19.09
CA PHE A 8 -21.25 -10.90 -18.27
C PHE A 8 -19.75 -10.62 -18.07
N VAL A 9 -19.36 -9.34 -18.11
CA VAL A 9 -18.00 -8.87 -17.79
C VAL A 9 -18.11 -7.67 -16.88
N THR A 10 -17.30 -7.65 -15.82
CA THR A 10 -17.20 -6.51 -14.91
C THR A 10 -15.77 -6.30 -14.45
N GLN A 11 -15.48 -5.08 -13.99
CA GLN A 11 -14.24 -4.76 -13.28
C GLN A 11 -14.39 -4.89 -11.76
N ASP A 12 -15.63 -5.06 -11.28
CA ASP A 12 -15.94 -5.28 -9.87
C ASP A 12 -15.48 -6.66 -9.42
N ALA A 13 -15.15 -6.78 -8.14
CA ALA A 13 -14.91 -8.08 -7.53
C ALA A 13 -16.24 -8.79 -7.31
N LEU A 14 -16.30 -10.07 -7.68
CA LEU A 14 -17.35 -11.00 -7.31
C LEU A 14 -16.76 -12.02 -6.33
N VAL A 15 -17.35 -12.14 -5.15
CA VAL A 15 -16.82 -12.96 -4.04
C VAL A 15 -17.89 -13.95 -3.60
N GLY A 16 -17.48 -15.20 -3.39
CA GLY A 16 -18.33 -16.24 -2.80
C GLY A 16 -19.59 -16.58 -3.60
N CYS A 17 -19.54 -16.48 -4.92
CA CYS A 17 -20.71 -16.68 -5.77
C CYS A 17 -21.27 -18.10 -5.70
N GLN A 18 -22.59 -18.23 -5.58
CA GLN A 18 -23.30 -19.51 -5.60
C GLN A 18 -24.50 -19.45 -6.56
N MET A 19 -24.70 -20.52 -7.34
CA MET A 19 -25.88 -20.68 -8.19
C MET A 19 -27.09 -21.07 -7.34
N ILE A 20 -28.16 -20.28 -7.39
CA ILE A 20 -29.44 -20.56 -6.74
C ILE A 20 -30.53 -20.40 -7.80
N ALA A 21 -31.20 -21.52 -8.12
CA ALA A 21 -32.10 -21.60 -9.28
C ALA A 21 -31.39 -21.14 -10.57
N ASP A 22 -31.87 -20.07 -11.20
CA ASP A 22 -31.33 -19.49 -12.43
C ASP A 22 -30.52 -18.20 -12.21
N GLU A 23 -30.28 -17.81 -10.95
CA GLU A 23 -29.48 -16.64 -10.57
C GLU A 23 -28.15 -17.07 -9.92
N LEU A 24 -27.10 -16.28 -10.16
CA LEU A 24 -25.85 -16.34 -9.42
C LEU A 24 -25.89 -15.31 -8.30
N ILE A 25 -25.88 -15.77 -7.05
CA ILE A 25 -25.86 -14.91 -5.87
C ILE A 25 -24.41 -14.66 -5.47
N CYS A 26 -23.98 -13.41 -5.47
CA CYS A 26 -22.59 -13.02 -5.19
C CYS A 26 -22.54 -11.88 -4.17
N LEU A 27 -21.47 -11.83 -3.38
CA LEU A 27 -20.99 -10.56 -2.86
C LEU A 27 -20.31 -9.80 -3.99
N ARG A 28 -20.62 -8.51 -4.14
CA ARG A 28 -20.05 -7.66 -5.16
C ARG A 28 -19.57 -6.35 -4.58
N GLU A 29 -18.38 -5.93 -4.99
CA GLU A 29 -17.78 -4.65 -4.64
C GLU A 29 -17.03 -4.05 -5.83
N GLY A 30 -17.16 -2.75 -6.01
CA GLY A 30 -16.51 -2.01 -7.08
C GLY A 30 -15.61 -0.92 -6.51
N ALA A 31 -14.75 -0.32 -7.32
CA ALA A 31 -13.71 0.59 -6.84
C ALA A 31 -14.20 1.72 -5.92
N ALA A 32 -15.40 2.26 -6.21
CA ALA A 32 -16.06 3.30 -5.42
C ALA A 32 -17.35 2.81 -4.74
N GLN A 33 -17.54 1.49 -4.58
CA GLN A 33 -18.76 0.94 -4.01
C GLN A 33 -18.47 -0.24 -3.07
N PRO A 34 -18.78 -0.11 -1.77
CA PRO A 34 -18.59 -1.19 -0.81
C PRO A 34 -19.34 -2.47 -1.16
N ARG A 35 -18.93 -3.54 -0.48
CA ARG A 35 -19.48 -4.87 -0.65
C ARG A 35 -20.97 -4.92 -0.33
N ARG A 36 -21.74 -5.45 -1.28
CA ARG A 36 -23.18 -5.69 -1.20
C ARG A 36 -23.54 -7.06 -1.76
N LEU A 37 -24.70 -7.59 -1.41
CA LEU A 37 -25.21 -8.85 -1.94
C LEU A 37 -26.05 -8.60 -3.19
N VAL A 38 -25.73 -9.29 -4.29
CA VAL A 38 -26.42 -9.16 -5.58
C VAL A 38 -26.85 -10.52 -6.14
N ALA A 39 -27.95 -10.53 -6.90
CA ALA A 39 -28.28 -11.61 -7.82
C ALA A 39 -27.89 -11.19 -9.25
N ILE A 40 -27.30 -12.11 -10.01
CA ILE A 40 -26.88 -11.91 -11.39
C ILE A 40 -27.46 -13.04 -12.24
N THR A 41 -28.27 -12.72 -13.25
CA THR A 41 -28.78 -13.72 -14.21
C THR A 41 -27.68 -14.10 -15.19
N PRO A 42 -27.10 -15.32 -15.17
CA PRO A 42 -25.90 -15.64 -15.95
C PRO A 42 -26.08 -15.55 -17.47
N LYS A 43 -27.31 -15.72 -17.96
CA LYS A 43 -27.63 -15.66 -19.40
C LYS A 43 -27.64 -14.23 -19.96
N SER A 44 -28.13 -13.27 -19.18
CA SER A 44 -28.31 -11.87 -19.62
C SER A 44 -27.33 -10.90 -18.98
N GLY A 45 -26.70 -11.28 -17.86
CA GLY A 45 -25.92 -10.37 -17.03
C GLY A 45 -26.75 -9.34 -16.27
N GLU A 46 -28.09 -9.44 -16.29
CA GLU A 46 -29.00 -8.58 -15.52
C GLU A 46 -28.82 -8.79 -14.01
N GLN A 47 -29.03 -7.72 -13.23
CA GLN A 47 -28.64 -7.70 -11.83
C GLN A 47 -29.64 -6.95 -10.98
N ARG A 48 -29.78 -7.42 -9.74
CA ARG A 48 -30.51 -6.73 -8.67
C ARG A 48 -29.75 -6.80 -7.37
N VAL A 49 -29.82 -5.74 -6.58
CA VAL A 49 -29.29 -5.73 -5.21
C VAL A 49 -30.27 -6.50 -4.33
N ILE A 50 -29.75 -7.50 -3.60
CA ILE A 50 -30.51 -8.23 -2.59
C ILE A 50 -30.41 -7.48 -1.26
N HIS A 51 -29.20 -7.06 -0.90
CA HIS A 51 -28.95 -6.36 0.36
C HIS A 51 -27.71 -5.48 0.25
N ASP A 52 -27.82 -4.24 0.71
CA ASP A 52 -26.70 -3.32 0.89
C ASP A 52 -26.58 -3.00 2.39
N PRO A 53 -25.53 -3.49 3.08
CA PRO A 53 -25.32 -3.19 4.50
C PRO A 53 -24.78 -1.78 4.73
N ASN A 54 -24.43 -1.03 3.67
CA ASN A 54 -23.83 0.30 3.76
C ASN A 54 -24.61 1.36 2.95
N PRO A 55 -25.94 1.51 3.13
CA PRO A 55 -26.74 2.43 2.33
C PRO A 55 -26.30 3.89 2.46
N GLN A 56 -25.65 4.26 3.57
CA GLN A 56 -25.12 5.60 3.83
C GLN A 56 -24.04 6.03 2.81
N PHE A 57 -23.36 5.08 2.15
CA PHE A 57 -22.36 5.41 1.12
C PHE A 57 -22.97 6.12 -0.09
N ALA A 58 -24.27 5.93 -0.37
CA ALA A 58 -24.96 6.63 -1.45
C ALA A 58 -25.04 8.15 -1.23
N GLY A 59 -24.93 8.62 0.02
CA GLY A 59 -24.91 10.04 0.37
C GLY A 59 -23.53 10.70 0.28
N LEU A 60 -22.47 9.92 0.04
CA LEU A 60 -21.09 10.43 -0.03
C LEU A 60 -20.72 10.82 -1.45
N ARG A 61 -20.01 11.94 -1.59
CA ARG A 61 -19.38 12.33 -2.86
C ARG A 61 -17.97 11.75 -2.92
N LEU A 62 -17.80 10.69 -3.70
CA LEU A 62 -16.51 10.03 -3.91
C LEU A 62 -15.74 10.59 -5.11
N GLY A 63 -14.45 10.28 -5.14
CA GLY A 63 -13.55 10.63 -6.23
C GLY A 63 -13.83 9.87 -7.52
N ALA A 64 -13.46 10.44 -8.66
CA ALA A 64 -13.43 9.70 -9.91
C ALA A 64 -12.32 8.64 -9.86
N VAL A 65 -12.61 7.43 -10.34
CA VAL A 65 -11.64 6.33 -10.41
C VAL A 65 -11.36 5.97 -11.86
N GLN A 66 -10.08 5.92 -12.23
CA GLN A 66 -9.60 5.51 -13.54
C GLN A 66 -8.63 4.34 -13.44
N ARG A 67 -8.97 3.21 -14.08
CA ARG A 67 -8.06 2.06 -14.18
C ARG A 67 -6.99 2.27 -15.24
N LEU A 68 -5.74 2.26 -14.81
CA LEU A 68 -4.54 2.34 -15.64
C LEU A 68 -3.98 0.92 -15.86
N ARG A 69 -4.01 0.43 -17.10
CA ARG A 69 -3.46 -0.90 -17.44
C ARG A 69 -2.10 -0.74 -18.09
N PHE A 70 -1.18 -1.64 -17.77
CA PHE A 70 0.18 -1.60 -18.29
C PHE A 70 0.81 -3.00 -18.35
N LYS A 71 1.91 -3.09 -19.10
CA LYS A 71 2.77 -4.27 -19.20
C LYS A 71 4.19 -3.87 -18.84
N ASN A 72 4.78 -4.50 -17.83
CA ASN A 72 6.07 -4.10 -17.29
C ASN A 72 7.25 -4.50 -18.19
N ALA A 73 8.48 -4.09 -17.83
CA ALA A 73 9.69 -4.42 -18.59
C ALA A 73 10.00 -5.93 -18.64
N PHE A 74 9.36 -6.73 -17.79
CA PHE A 74 9.45 -8.18 -17.74
C PHE A 74 8.32 -8.87 -18.52
N GLY A 75 7.46 -8.10 -19.17
CA GLY A 75 6.35 -8.61 -19.97
C GLY A 75 5.13 -9.08 -19.16
N VAL A 76 5.03 -8.70 -17.88
CA VAL A 76 3.89 -9.03 -17.02
C VAL A 76 2.86 -7.91 -17.08
N GLU A 77 1.61 -8.26 -17.33
CA GLU A 77 0.48 -7.32 -17.30
C GLU A 77 0.03 -7.07 -15.86
N SER A 78 -0.29 -5.82 -15.54
CA SER A 78 -0.94 -5.44 -14.30
C SER A 78 -1.75 -4.16 -14.51
N TYR A 79 -2.31 -3.64 -13.43
CA TYR A 79 -3.05 -2.38 -13.44
C TYR A 79 -2.87 -1.62 -12.13
N ALA A 80 -3.37 -0.39 -12.11
CA ALA A 80 -3.57 0.39 -10.90
C ALA A 80 -4.84 1.23 -11.08
N ASP A 81 -5.54 1.54 -9.99
CA ASP A 81 -6.68 2.44 -10.02
C ASP A 81 -6.28 3.81 -9.47
N LEU A 82 -6.35 4.83 -10.33
CA LEU A 82 -6.10 6.23 -9.96
C LEU A 82 -7.40 6.86 -9.47
N VAL A 83 -7.41 7.27 -8.20
CA VAL A 83 -8.50 7.99 -7.56
C VAL A 83 -8.13 9.47 -7.49
N LEU A 84 -9.01 10.34 -8.00
CA LEU A 84 -8.86 11.79 -7.90
C LEU A 84 -9.75 12.36 -6.80
N PRO A 85 -9.42 13.53 -6.22
CA PRO A 85 -10.29 14.17 -5.24
C PRO A 85 -11.72 14.40 -5.77
N PRO A 86 -12.77 14.25 -4.93
CA PRO A 86 -14.16 14.42 -5.37
C PRO A 86 -14.49 15.79 -5.99
N GLY A 87 -13.66 16.80 -5.73
CA GLY A 87 -13.78 18.16 -6.27
C GLY A 87 -12.75 18.53 -7.35
N HIS A 88 -12.03 17.56 -7.90
CA HIS A 88 -11.03 17.77 -8.94
C HIS A 88 -11.60 18.56 -10.13
N LYS A 89 -10.88 19.61 -10.56
CA LYS A 89 -11.16 20.41 -11.76
C LYS A 89 -10.03 20.25 -12.77
N GLN A 90 -10.35 20.46 -14.04
CA GLN A 90 -9.36 20.44 -15.10
C GLN A 90 -8.24 21.45 -14.81
N GLY A 91 -6.99 20.97 -14.86
CA GLY A 91 -5.80 21.77 -14.55
C GLY A 91 -5.29 21.62 -13.11
N ASP A 92 -6.09 21.07 -12.19
CA ASP A 92 -5.63 20.79 -10.84
C ASP A 92 -4.54 19.70 -10.85
N LYS A 93 -3.50 19.90 -10.05
CA LYS A 93 -2.47 18.90 -9.76
C LYS A 93 -2.44 18.55 -8.28
N HIS A 94 -2.47 17.26 -8.01
CA HIS A 94 -2.55 16.73 -6.65
C HIS A 94 -1.26 15.99 -6.28
N PRO A 95 -0.76 16.11 -5.04
CA PRO A 95 0.26 15.18 -4.55
C PRO A 95 -0.28 13.75 -4.62
N LEU A 96 0.61 12.79 -4.89
CA LEU A 96 0.27 11.38 -5.05
C LEU A 96 0.55 10.60 -3.78
N VAL A 97 -0.34 9.69 -3.41
CA VAL A 97 -0.02 8.58 -2.49
C VAL A 97 -0.26 7.26 -3.23
N VAL A 98 0.77 6.42 -3.30
CA VAL A 98 0.61 5.04 -3.79
C VAL A 98 0.18 4.16 -2.62
N VAL A 99 -0.98 3.51 -2.74
CA VAL A 99 -1.49 2.53 -1.78
C VAL A 99 -1.38 1.14 -2.37
N GLN A 100 -0.83 0.22 -1.60
CA GLN A 100 -0.39 -1.10 -2.05
C GLN A 100 -1.16 -2.24 -1.36
N TYR A 101 -1.13 -3.47 -1.84
CA TYR A 101 -0.67 -3.94 -3.17
C TYR A 101 -1.76 -4.76 -3.87
N VAL A 102 -3.01 -4.62 -3.42
CA VAL A 102 -4.21 -5.19 -4.05
C VAL A 102 -5.18 -4.06 -4.38
N SER A 103 -5.54 -3.93 -5.66
CA SER A 103 -6.47 -2.92 -6.17
C SER A 103 -7.75 -3.57 -6.74
N GLN A 104 -8.18 -4.68 -6.13
CA GLN A 104 -9.38 -5.39 -6.52
C GLN A 104 -10.53 -5.09 -5.54
N GLY A 105 -11.71 -4.80 -6.08
CA GLY A 105 -12.91 -4.55 -5.28
C GLY A 105 -13.02 -3.11 -4.80
N PHE A 106 -13.53 -2.89 -3.58
CA PHE A 106 -13.67 -1.55 -3.03
C PHE A 106 -12.32 -0.97 -2.60
N LEU A 107 -12.00 0.23 -3.09
CA LEU A 107 -10.76 0.92 -2.74
C LEU A 107 -10.89 1.52 -1.34
N ARG A 108 -10.64 0.67 -0.33
CA ARG A 108 -10.75 0.98 1.10
C ARG A 108 -9.41 1.47 1.66
N GLY A 109 -8.66 0.62 2.37
CA GLY A 109 -7.36 0.94 2.96
C GLY A 109 -6.14 0.25 2.34
N GLY A 110 -6.27 -0.36 1.17
CA GLY A 110 -5.24 -1.27 0.62
C GLY A 110 -5.18 -2.61 1.37
N THR A 111 -4.05 -3.31 1.27
CA THR A 111 -3.83 -4.56 2.03
C THR A 111 -3.87 -4.26 3.55
N ASP A 112 -4.55 -5.12 4.33
CA ASP A 112 -4.88 -4.97 5.77
C ASP A 112 -5.73 -3.75 6.16
N ASP A 113 -6.22 -2.99 5.18
CA ASP A 113 -7.08 -1.85 5.45
C ASP A 113 -6.38 -0.77 6.32
N GLU A 114 -5.17 -0.37 5.91
CA GLU A 114 -4.20 0.45 6.66
C GLU A 114 -4.13 1.93 6.21
N VAL A 115 -4.23 2.20 4.91
CA VAL A 115 -4.05 3.56 4.36
C VAL A 115 -5.29 3.97 3.57
N PRO A 116 -6.13 4.88 4.10
CA PRO A 116 -7.51 5.06 3.65
C PRO A 116 -7.60 5.83 2.33
N VAL A 117 -7.80 5.11 1.23
CA VAL A 117 -7.81 5.64 -0.15
C VAL A 117 -8.84 6.75 -0.33
N GLN A 118 -10.09 6.53 0.08
CA GLN A 118 -11.16 7.52 -0.10
C GLN A 118 -10.95 8.77 0.77
N VAL A 119 -10.37 8.62 1.97
CA VAL A 119 -10.09 9.74 2.88
C VAL A 119 -8.94 10.58 2.36
N LEU A 120 -7.86 9.95 1.88
CA LEU A 120 -6.76 10.64 1.20
C LEU A 120 -7.26 11.45 -0.01
N ALA A 121 -8.12 10.84 -0.85
CA ALA A 121 -8.72 11.55 -1.97
C ALA A 121 -9.57 12.75 -1.51
N ALA A 122 -10.36 12.59 -0.44
CA ALA A 122 -11.14 13.68 0.15
C ALA A 122 -10.26 14.82 0.71
N LYS A 123 -9.05 14.50 1.20
CA LYS A 123 -8.06 15.47 1.69
C LYS A 123 -7.23 16.14 0.56
N GLY A 124 -7.48 15.76 -0.69
CA GLY A 124 -6.89 16.41 -1.87
C GLY A 124 -5.67 15.70 -2.44
N PHE A 125 -5.44 14.43 -2.07
CA PHE A 125 -4.45 13.60 -2.75
C PHE A 125 -5.04 12.97 -4.01
N ALA A 126 -4.21 12.83 -5.05
CA ALA A 126 -4.42 11.73 -5.98
C ALA A 126 -3.95 10.45 -5.28
N VAL A 127 -4.69 9.35 -5.43
CA VAL A 127 -4.32 8.06 -4.83
C VAL A 127 -4.18 7.02 -5.92
N LEU A 128 -3.03 6.39 -6.00
CA LEU A 128 -2.78 5.29 -6.93
C LEU A 128 -2.87 3.98 -6.16
N SER A 129 -4.02 3.31 -6.24
CA SER A 129 -4.19 1.97 -5.70
C SER A 129 -3.51 0.97 -6.64
N PHE A 130 -2.35 0.48 -6.23
CA PHE A 130 -1.46 -0.33 -7.05
C PHE A 130 -1.78 -1.82 -6.90
N GLN A 131 -2.03 -2.50 -8.03
CA GLN A 131 -2.10 -3.97 -8.05
C GLN A 131 -0.70 -4.53 -8.31
N ARG A 132 -0.18 -5.30 -7.36
CA ARG A 132 1.05 -6.07 -7.54
C ARG A 132 0.92 -6.92 -8.82
N PRO A 133 1.92 -6.89 -9.72
CA PRO A 133 1.92 -7.79 -10.85
C PRO A 133 1.99 -9.25 -10.37
N GLU A 134 1.52 -10.15 -11.23
CA GLU A 134 1.85 -11.56 -11.06
C GLU A 134 3.36 -11.77 -11.16
N LEU A 135 3.81 -12.90 -10.66
CA LEU A 135 5.21 -13.26 -10.67
C LEU A 135 5.69 -13.53 -12.13
N PRO A 136 6.88 -13.06 -12.54
CA PRO A 136 7.37 -13.26 -13.89
C PRO A 136 7.41 -14.73 -14.30
N ALA A 137 6.86 -15.02 -15.47
CA ALA A 137 6.88 -16.35 -16.08
C ALA A 137 8.32 -16.90 -16.31
N ARG A 138 9.39 -16.12 -16.13
CA ARG A 138 10.75 -16.66 -16.21
C ARG A 138 11.10 -17.65 -15.07
N ALA A 139 10.22 -17.83 -14.09
CA ALA A 139 10.24 -18.91 -13.09
C ALA A 139 9.53 -20.21 -13.54
N LEU A 140 9.05 -20.31 -14.80
CA LEU A 140 8.21 -21.37 -15.38
C LEU A 140 8.77 -22.82 -15.37
N GLY A 141 9.93 -23.08 -14.78
CA GLY A 141 10.44 -24.44 -14.56
C GLY A 141 9.99 -25.07 -13.23
N ALA A 142 9.38 -24.29 -12.35
CA ALA A 142 8.95 -24.75 -11.03
C ALA A 142 7.74 -25.69 -11.11
N LYS A 143 7.79 -26.79 -10.38
CA LYS A 143 6.72 -27.79 -10.24
C LYS A 143 5.93 -27.61 -8.95
N THR A 144 6.46 -26.85 -8.00
CA THR A 144 5.84 -26.55 -6.71
C THR A 144 5.86 -25.05 -6.41
N ALA A 145 4.99 -24.61 -5.49
CA ALA A 145 4.98 -23.22 -5.03
C ALA A 145 6.32 -22.82 -4.40
N ALA A 146 6.96 -23.69 -3.61
CA ALA A 146 8.25 -23.40 -2.99
C ALA A 146 9.38 -23.23 -4.02
N GLU A 147 9.42 -24.07 -5.06
CA GLU A 147 10.38 -23.92 -6.16
C GLU A 147 10.15 -22.59 -6.92
N TYR A 148 8.88 -22.20 -7.06
CA TYR A 148 8.50 -20.96 -7.73
C TYR A 148 8.91 -19.73 -6.91
N GLU A 149 8.65 -19.73 -5.60
CA GLU A 149 9.07 -18.69 -4.66
C GLU A 149 10.59 -18.53 -4.61
N LYS A 150 11.32 -19.65 -4.61
CA LYS A 150 12.78 -19.66 -4.65
C LYS A 150 13.33 -19.11 -5.96
N ALA A 151 12.76 -19.52 -7.10
CA ALA A 151 13.16 -18.99 -8.40
C ALA A 151 12.88 -17.48 -8.53
N SER A 152 11.82 -17.00 -7.88
CA SER A 152 11.39 -15.59 -7.89
C SER A 152 12.31 -14.67 -7.09
N ARG A 153 13.04 -15.21 -6.10
CA ARG A 153 14.05 -14.48 -5.31
C ARG A 153 15.42 -14.44 -5.95
N LYS A 154 15.70 -15.34 -6.90
CA LYS A 154 16.97 -15.33 -7.62
C LYS A 154 17.20 -13.97 -8.30
N ASP A 155 18.34 -13.36 -7.99
CA ASP A 155 18.73 -12.04 -8.46
C ASP A 155 17.64 -10.97 -8.25
N TRP A 156 16.76 -11.15 -7.26
CA TRP A 156 15.63 -10.26 -7.00
C TRP A 156 14.71 -10.03 -8.22
N ILE A 157 14.53 -11.03 -9.07
CA ILE A 157 13.75 -10.87 -10.32
C ILE A 157 12.30 -10.44 -10.05
N ASP A 158 11.66 -10.95 -9.00
CA ASP A 158 10.34 -10.51 -8.60
C ASP A 158 10.33 -9.04 -8.17
N ARG A 159 11.21 -8.63 -7.24
CA ARG A 159 11.27 -7.23 -6.78
C ARG A 159 11.55 -6.26 -7.92
N ARG A 160 12.42 -6.60 -8.87
CA ARG A 160 12.65 -5.79 -10.08
C ARG A 160 11.42 -5.70 -10.98
N SER A 161 10.64 -6.79 -11.10
CA SER A 161 9.38 -6.80 -11.84
C SER A 161 8.31 -5.93 -11.17
N VAL A 162 8.19 -6.02 -9.84
CA VAL A 162 7.29 -5.18 -9.04
C VAL A 162 7.69 -3.70 -9.14
N GLN A 163 8.98 -3.38 -9.01
CA GLN A 163 9.50 -2.01 -9.18
C GLN A 163 9.19 -1.45 -10.58
N SER A 164 9.44 -2.21 -11.64
CA SER A 164 9.11 -1.78 -13.01
C SER A 164 7.61 -1.52 -13.18
N SER A 165 6.77 -2.32 -12.53
CA SER A 165 5.30 -2.15 -12.55
C SER A 165 4.87 -0.89 -11.80
N LEU A 166 5.47 -0.64 -10.63
CA LEU A 166 5.24 0.54 -9.83
C LEU A 166 5.61 1.81 -10.62
N GLU A 167 6.81 1.86 -11.19
CA GLU A 167 7.30 2.99 -12.01
C GLU A 167 6.39 3.26 -13.22
N MET A 168 5.93 2.22 -13.92
CA MET A 168 5.02 2.37 -15.05
C MET A 168 3.64 2.88 -14.63
N SER A 169 3.10 2.38 -13.51
CA SER A 169 1.82 2.86 -12.98
C SER A 169 1.87 4.33 -12.58
N VAL A 170 2.96 4.77 -11.93
CA VAL A 170 3.20 6.17 -11.56
C VAL A 170 3.37 7.04 -12.80
N ALA A 171 4.13 6.57 -13.80
CA ALA A 171 4.31 7.28 -15.06
C ALA A 171 2.97 7.52 -15.79
N LEU A 172 2.09 6.50 -15.82
CA LEU A 172 0.75 6.64 -16.38
C LEU A 172 -0.12 7.62 -15.59
N ALA A 173 -0.06 7.58 -14.25
CA ALA A 173 -0.78 8.53 -13.41
C ALA A 173 -0.32 9.98 -13.66
N VAL A 174 1.00 10.21 -13.74
CA VAL A 174 1.59 11.51 -14.09
C VAL A 174 1.17 11.97 -15.49
N ALA A 175 1.13 11.05 -16.46
CA ALA A 175 0.74 11.36 -17.84
C ALA A 175 -0.72 11.85 -17.99
N THR A 176 -1.58 11.60 -17.01
CA THR A 176 -2.94 12.19 -16.98
C THR A 176 -2.93 13.71 -16.80
N GLY A 177 -1.82 14.30 -16.36
CA GLY A 177 -1.68 15.73 -16.06
C GLY A 177 -2.26 16.14 -14.70
N THR A 178 -2.82 15.21 -13.93
CA THR A 178 -3.50 15.47 -12.65
C THR A 178 -2.62 15.26 -11.41
N VAL A 179 -1.42 14.70 -11.59
CA VAL A 179 -0.49 14.38 -10.50
C VAL A 179 0.71 15.33 -10.50
N ASP A 180 1.09 15.76 -9.30
CA ASP A 180 2.34 16.47 -9.04
C ASP A 180 3.49 15.47 -8.81
N ARG A 181 4.38 15.36 -9.81
CA ARG A 181 5.49 14.40 -9.81
C ARG A 181 6.53 14.67 -8.72
N ASP A 182 6.56 15.87 -8.15
CA ASP A 182 7.57 16.25 -7.16
C ASP A 182 7.08 15.99 -5.72
N ARG A 183 5.80 15.63 -5.55
CA ARG A 183 5.15 15.38 -4.26
C ARG A 183 4.44 14.03 -4.26
N MET A 184 5.22 12.97 -4.10
CA MET A 184 4.71 11.59 -4.13
C MET A 184 5.11 10.82 -2.87
N GLY A 185 4.17 10.14 -2.25
CA GLY A 185 4.37 9.21 -1.14
C GLY A 185 4.00 7.78 -1.53
N ILE A 186 4.47 6.82 -0.75
CA ILE A 186 4.18 5.40 -0.91
C ILE A 186 3.80 4.79 0.44
N SER A 187 2.83 3.87 0.45
CA SER A 187 2.54 3.05 1.61
C SER A 187 2.78 1.58 1.37
N GLY A 188 3.07 0.82 2.43
CA GLY A 188 3.32 -0.61 2.36
C GLY A 188 2.80 -1.36 3.58
N PHE A 189 2.32 -2.58 3.38
CA PHE A 189 2.03 -3.53 4.44
C PHE A 189 2.43 -4.91 3.90
N SER A 190 2.90 -5.86 4.72
CA SER A 190 3.33 -7.18 4.27
C SER A 190 4.31 -7.11 3.06
N ASP A 191 4.07 -7.77 1.93
CA ASP A 191 4.90 -7.66 0.70
C ASP A 191 5.06 -6.21 0.18
N GLY A 192 4.09 -5.35 0.47
CA GLY A 192 4.14 -3.91 0.17
C GLY A 192 5.18 -3.16 1.00
N THR A 193 5.52 -3.65 2.19
CA THR A 193 6.68 -3.15 2.96
C THR A 193 7.95 -3.41 2.17
N SER A 194 8.16 -4.63 1.67
CA SER A 194 9.31 -4.99 0.84
C SER A 194 9.40 -4.14 -0.44
N THR A 195 8.27 -3.90 -1.12
CA THR A 195 8.22 -2.97 -2.26
C THR A 195 8.58 -1.55 -1.86
N THR A 196 8.10 -1.08 -0.70
CA THR A 196 8.40 0.27 -0.21
C THR A 196 9.89 0.42 0.08
N GLN A 197 10.51 -0.53 0.78
CA GLN A 197 11.95 -0.53 1.05
C GLN A 197 12.75 -0.50 -0.26
N TRP A 198 12.42 -1.41 -1.19
CA TRP A 198 13.07 -1.48 -2.49
C TRP A 198 12.96 -0.15 -3.26
N ALA A 199 11.77 0.45 -3.30
CA ALA A 199 11.52 1.69 -4.02
C ALA A 199 12.28 2.88 -3.43
N LEU A 200 12.41 2.96 -2.09
CA LEU A 200 13.17 4.01 -1.42
C LEU A 200 14.68 3.92 -1.67
N ILE A 201 15.21 2.72 -1.92
CA ILE A 201 16.63 2.49 -2.21
C ILE A 201 16.94 2.68 -3.70
N ASN A 202 16.06 2.17 -4.57
CA ASN A 202 16.33 2.00 -5.99
C ASN A 202 15.64 3.03 -6.89
N SER A 203 14.94 4.01 -6.32
CA SER A 203 14.32 5.11 -7.06
C SER A 203 14.36 6.41 -6.25
N SER A 204 14.09 7.54 -6.92
CA SER A 204 13.97 8.86 -6.28
C SER A 204 12.55 9.42 -6.30
N LEU A 205 11.57 8.57 -6.67
CA LEU A 205 10.18 8.95 -6.87
C LEU A 205 9.51 9.43 -5.58
N PHE A 206 9.72 8.68 -4.49
CA PHE A 206 8.95 8.87 -3.26
C PHE A 206 9.68 9.75 -2.26
N LYS A 207 8.95 10.73 -1.72
CA LYS A 207 9.43 11.74 -0.76
C LYS A 207 9.03 11.44 0.67
N VAL A 208 8.17 10.45 0.90
CA VAL A 208 7.68 10.03 2.22
C VAL A 208 7.11 8.61 2.11
N ALA A 209 7.26 7.83 3.17
CA ALA A 209 6.72 6.48 3.26
C ALA A 209 5.93 6.25 4.56
N ALA A 210 4.93 5.38 4.49
CA ALA A 210 4.21 4.85 5.65
C ALA A 210 4.06 3.33 5.53
N MET A 211 4.47 2.56 6.55
CA MET A 211 4.45 1.10 6.54
C MET A 211 3.67 0.54 7.72
N GLY A 212 2.87 -0.50 7.50
CA GLY A 212 2.09 -1.19 8.55
C GLY A 212 2.82 -2.37 9.24
N ALA A 213 4.00 -2.70 8.74
CA ALA A 213 4.95 -3.65 9.31
C ALA A 213 6.35 -3.27 8.85
N CYS A 214 7.37 -3.52 9.68
CA CYS A 214 8.76 -3.26 9.34
C CYS A 214 9.69 -4.15 10.19
N CYS A 215 10.85 -4.54 9.71
CA CYS A 215 11.34 -4.44 8.33
C CYS A 215 11.87 -5.79 7.87
N GLU A 216 11.88 -6.00 6.55
CA GLU A 216 12.51 -7.18 5.97
C GLU A 216 14.00 -6.86 5.78
N ASP A 217 14.83 -7.37 6.68
CA ASP A 217 16.28 -7.18 6.71
C ASP A 217 16.96 -8.45 7.26
N MET A 218 18.28 -8.50 7.28
CA MET A 218 19.01 -9.75 7.53
C MET A 218 19.19 -10.13 9.01
N TYR A 219 18.94 -9.19 9.95
CA TYR A 219 19.23 -9.40 11.37
C TYR A 219 17.97 -9.68 12.21
N ALA A 220 17.15 -8.68 12.53
CA ALA A 220 16.04 -8.87 13.46
C ALA A 220 14.90 -9.73 12.87
N TYR A 221 14.64 -9.61 11.57
CA TYR A 221 13.57 -10.32 10.88
C TYR A 221 13.60 -11.84 11.07
N ILE A 222 14.78 -12.45 10.91
CA ILE A 222 14.91 -13.91 10.96
C ILE A 222 15.02 -14.47 12.38
N LEU A 223 15.45 -13.64 13.33
CA LEU A 223 15.66 -14.05 14.72
C LEU A 223 14.37 -14.03 15.54
N GLN A 224 13.35 -13.32 15.07
CA GLN A 224 12.15 -13.05 15.86
C GLN A 224 11.24 -14.27 16.07
N ALA A 225 11.14 -15.12 15.04
CA ALA A 225 10.25 -16.29 15.04
C ALA A 225 10.97 -17.64 15.25
N GLY A 226 12.27 -17.60 15.57
CA GLY A 226 13.07 -18.78 15.93
C GLY A 226 13.55 -19.64 14.76
N ILE A 227 14.18 -20.77 15.08
CA ILE A 227 14.92 -21.64 14.13
C ILE A 227 14.02 -22.15 12.99
N GLU A 228 12.78 -22.52 13.28
CA GLU A 228 11.86 -23.02 12.23
C GLU A 228 11.54 -21.94 11.18
N PHE A 229 11.40 -20.68 11.62
CA PHE A 229 11.19 -19.57 10.71
C PHE A 229 12.45 -19.25 9.89
N GLU A 230 13.63 -19.34 10.49
CA GLU A 230 14.90 -19.22 9.79
C GLU A 230 15.01 -20.27 8.67
N GLU A 231 14.79 -21.55 8.99
CA GLU A 231 14.85 -22.66 8.03
C GLU A 231 13.82 -22.53 6.91
N LEU A 232 12.59 -22.13 7.24
CA LEU A 232 11.56 -21.82 6.24
C LEU A 232 12.03 -20.70 5.30
N THR A 233 12.55 -19.62 5.86
CA THR A 233 13.03 -18.45 5.09
C THR A 233 14.19 -18.84 4.17
N ARG A 234 15.14 -19.66 4.65
CA ARG A 234 16.21 -20.24 3.83
C ARG A 234 15.66 -21.11 2.70
N SER A 235 14.66 -21.96 2.98
CA SER A 235 14.04 -22.84 1.99
C SER A 235 13.39 -22.05 0.84
N LEU A 236 12.88 -20.84 1.14
CA LEU A 236 12.31 -19.92 0.18
C LEU A 236 13.38 -19.18 -0.65
N GLY A 237 14.67 -19.32 -0.35
CA GLY A 237 15.77 -18.77 -1.15
C GLY A 237 16.36 -17.46 -0.63
N TYR A 238 16.09 -17.09 0.61
CA TYR A 238 16.81 -16.00 1.27
C TYR A 238 18.22 -16.43 1.65
N HIS A 239 19.18 -15.52 1.46
CA HIS A 239 20.54 -15.66 1.98
C HIS A 239 20.55 -15.04 3.38
N LEU A 240 20.83 -15.80 4.42
CA LEU A 240 20.75 -15.31 5.81
C LEU A 240 22.14 -15.11 6.38
N LEU A 241 22.45 -15.49 7.62
CA LEU A 241 23.74 -15.21 8.28
C LEU A 241 24.94 -15.99 7.70
N ASP A 242 24.95 -16.23 6.38
CA ASP A 242 25.98 -16.93 5.63
C ASP A 242 26.93 -15.94 4.90
N ASP A 243 28.04 -16.45 4.37
CA ASP A 243 28.94 -15.66 3.54
C ASP A 243 28.21 -15.10 2.29
N GLY A 244 28.37 -13.79 2.04
CA GLY A 244 27.75 -13.10 0.89
C GLY A 244 26.34 -12.55 1.13
N ALA A 245 25.82 -12.65 2.35
CA ALA A 245 24.47 -12.20 2.68
C ALA A 245 24.30 -10.69 2.63
N GLU A 246 25.28 -9.93 3.14
CA GLU A 246 25.23 -8.47 3.11
C GLU A 246 25.12 -7.96 1.67
N GLU A 247 25.88 -8.55 0.74
CA GLU A 247 25.80 -8.26 -0.69
C GLU A 247 24.46 -8.65 -1.30
N TRP A 248 23.89 -9.79 -0.87
CA TRP A 248 22.57 -10.23 -1.34
C TRP A 248 21.45 -9.30 -0.87
N TRP A 249 21.50 -8.84 0.39
CA TRP A 249 20.53 -7.92 1.00
C TRP A 249 20.74 -6.46 0.62
N ALA A 250 21.91 -6.09 0.08
CA ALA A 250 22.25 -4.71 -0.30
C ALA A 250 21.17 -3.93 -1.10
N PRO A 251 20.40 -4.52 -2.04
CA PRO A 251 19.36 -3.77 -2.77
C PRO A 251 18.05 -3.58 -2.00
N LEU A 252 17.85 -4.23 -0.85
CA LEU A 252 16.62 -4.18 -0.05
C LEU A 252 16.82 -3.65 1.38
N SER A 253 17.97 -3.91 1.99
CA SER A 253 18.27 -3.56 3.38
C SER A 253 18.26 -2.04 3.59
N LEU A 254 17.36 -1.57 4.45
CA LEU A 254 17.34 -0.17 4.88
C LEU A 254 18.54 0.15 5.76
N ILE A 255 19.04 -0.84 6.51
CA ILE A 255 20.24 -0.69 7.35
C ILE A 255 21.46 -0.36 6.47
N SER A 256 21.71 -1.15 5.43
CA SER A 256 22.85 -0.96 4.52
C SER A 256 22.76 0.32 3.69
N ASN A 257 21.55 0.87 3.50
CA ASN A 257 21.31 2.05 2.65
C ASN A 257 20.91 3.31 3.43
N VAL A 258 20.94 3.29 4.76
CA VAL A 258 20.42 4.38 5.63
C VAL A 258 20.93 5.77 5.22
N ASP A 259 22.20 5.89 4.84
CA ASP A 259 22.80 7.18 4.51
C ASP A 259 22.23 7.79 3.22
N ARG A 260 21.75 6.96 2.30
CA ARG A 260 21.18 7.36 0.99
C ARG A 260 19.67 7.61 1.02
N ILE A 261 18.99 7.21 2.09
CA ILE A 261 17.54 7.37 2.23
C ILE A 261 17.27 8.62 3.04
N ASP A 262 16.72 9.65 2.40
CA ASP A 262 16.31 10.89 3.08
C ASP A 262 14.79 10.97 3.27
N ALA A 263 14.02 10.07 2.65
CA ALA A 263 12.58 10.04 2.79
C ALA A 263 12.18 9.73 4.25
N PRO A 264 11.32 10.53 4.89
CA PRO A 264 10.69 10.22 6.17
C PRO A 264 9.88 8.92 6.10
N ILE A 265 10.07 8.05 7.09
CA ILE A 265 9.40 6.75 7.20
C ILE A 265 8.57 6.70 8.49
N LEU A 266 7.26 6.48 8.36
CA LEU A 266 6.38 6.11 9.47
C LEU A 266 6.17 4.59 9.46
N VAL A 267 6.28 3.95 10.61
CA VAL A 267 5.93 2.54 10.81
C VAL A 267 4.86 2.42 11.89
N GLN A 268 3.79 1.69 11.61
CA GLN A 268 2.65 1.47 12.52
C GLN A 268 2.38 -0.02 12.62
N THR A 269 2.95 -0.69 13.61
CA THR A 269 3.01 -2.16 13.68
C THR A 269 2.33 -2.69 14.93
N GLY A 270 1.86 -3.94 14.89
CA GLY A 270 1.41 -4.65 16.08
C GLY A 270 2.56 -4.94 17.04
N ASP A 271 2.25 -5.04 18.33
CA ASP A 271 3.18 -5.48 19.37
C ASP A 271 3.69 -6.92 19.17
N SER A 272 2.97 -7.73 18.39
CA SER A 272 3.46 -9.04 17.97
C SER A 272 4.63 -8.99 16.96
N GLU A 273 4.83 -7.87 16.26
CA GLU A 273 5.78 -7.75 15.15
C GLU A 273 6.85 -6.68 15.35
N TYR A 274 6.68 -5.73 16.28
CA TYR A 274 7.56 -4.55 16.34
C TYR A 274 9.06 -4.85 16.50
N THR A 275 9.41 -5.98 17.12
CA THR A 275 10.79 -6.42 17.33
C THR A 275 11.52 -6.70 16.02
N ILE A 276 10.80 -7.04 14.95
CA ILE A 276 11.31 -7.32 13.60
C ILE A 276 12.02 -6.09 12.99
N GLY A 277 11.62 -4.87 13.37
CA GLY A 277 12.17 -3.63 12.79
C GLY A 277 13.06 -2.82 13.73
N LEU A 278 13.37 -3.32 14.93
CA LEU A 278 14.08 -2.54 15.94
C LEU A 278 15.53 -2.22 15.56
N ASP A 279 16.18 -3.09 14.79
CA ASP A 279 17.51 -2.87 14.24
C ASP A 279 17.52 -1.67 13.26
N THR A 280 16.56 -1.64 12.34
CA THR A 280 16.34 -0.56 11.37
C THR A 280 16.03 0.74 12.10
N ALA A 281 15.09 0.70 13.06
CA ALA A 281 14.75 1.87 13.87
C ALA A 281 15.96 2.41 14.64
N ALA A 282 16.79 1.53 15.22
CA ALA A 282 17.99 1.92 15.94
C ALA A 282 19.03 2.59 15.03
N VAL A 283 19.23 2.06 13.83
CA VAL A 283 20.16 2.60 12.82
C VAL A 283 19.68 3.97 12.34
N PHE A 284 18.42 4.10 11.93
CA PHE A 284 17.84 5.38 11.49
C PHE A 284 17.94 6.45 12.57
N ARG A 285 17.57 6.12 13.82
CA ARG A 285 17.70 7.04 14.96
C ARG A 285 19.14 7.47 15.18
N ARG A 286 20.10 6.53 15.19
CA ARG A 286 21.54 6.84 15.41
C ARG A 286 22.13 7.68 14.28
N ARG A 287 21.59 7.60 13.06
CA ARG A 287 21.98 8.41 11.90
C ARG A 287 21.20 9.72 11.76
N GLY A 288 20.28 10.01 12.70
CA GLY A 288 19.45 11.21 12.65
C GLY A 288 18.55 11.28 11.41
N LYS A 289 18.13 10.11 10.90
CA LYS A 289 17.21 10.01 9.76
C LYS A 289 15.75 10.10 10.24
N PRO A 290 14.84 10.70 9.44
CA PRO A 290 13.45 10.88 9.83
C PRO A 290 12.70 9.54 9.85
N TYR A 291 12.46 9.00 11.05
CA TYR A 291 11.82 7.71 11.26
C TYR A 291 10.94 7.75 12.53
N GLU A 292 9.69 7.31 12.44
CA GLU A 292 8.79 7.18 13.59
C GLU A 292 8.18 5.77 13.63
N LEU A 293 8.26 5.12 14.79
CA LEU A 293 7.68 3.79 15.05
C LEU A 293 6.54 3.94 16.06
N ILE A 294 5.38 3.43 15.70
CA ILE A 294 4.21 3.30 16.55
C ILE A 294 3.92 1.81 16.74
N VAL A 295 3.76 1.40 18.00
CA VAL A 295 3.41 0.03 18.37
C VAL A 295 1.98 0.03 18.89
N LEU A 296 1.18 -0.90 18.37
CA LEU A 296 -0.23 -1.07 18.72
C LEU A 296 -0.36 -2.30 19.63
N GLU A 297 -0.97 -2.12 20.80
CA GLU A 297 -1.11 -3.16 21.82
C GLU A 297 -2.15 -4.22 21.40
N ASP A 298 -1.87 -5.49 21.66
CA ASP A 298 -2.75 -6.62 21.33
C ASP A 298 -3.17 -6.65 19.85
N GLU A 299 -2.19 -6.41 18.97
CA GLU A 299 -2.37 -6.44 17.52
C GLU A 299 -1.42 -7.43 16.85
N GLY A 300 -1.96 -8.16 15.89
CA GLY A 300 -1.21 -9.10 15.06
C GLY A 300 -0.62 -8.44 13.81
N HIS A 301 -0.20 -9.28 12.86
CA HIS A 301 0.13 -8.83 11.50
C HIS A 301 -1.05 -8.06 10.89
N PHE A 302 -2.22 -8.71 10.84
CA PHE A 302 -3.47 -8.10 10.40
C PHE A 302 -4.17 -7.42 11.58
N LYS A 303 -4.39 -6.11 11.49
CA LYS A 303 -4.87 -5.33 12.63
C LYS A 303 -6.37 -5.46 12.76
N TRP A 304 -6.89 -5.80 13.93
CA TRP A 304 -8.30 -6.15 14.08
C TRP A 304 -9.09 -5.11 14.87
N GLN A 305 -8.45 -4.33 15.75
CA GLN A 305 -9.15 -3.41 16.63
C GLN A 305 -9.61 -2.15 15.87
N PRO A 306 -10.92 -1.81 15.86
CA PRO A 306 -11.41 -0.65 15.12
C PRO A 306 -10.81 0.69 15.57
N ALA A 307 -10.51 0.84 16.88
CA ALA A 307 -9.87 2.03 17.42
C ALA A 307 -8.45 2.21 16.90
N HIS A 308 -7.66 1.13 16.83
CA HIS A 308 -6.33 1.17 16.22
C HIS A 308 -6.39 1.50 14.74
N ARG A 309 -7.32 0.89 14.00
CA ARG A 309 -7.52 1.22 12.58
C ARG A 309 -7.84 2.70 12.36
N LEU A 310 -8.72 3.29 13.16
CA LEU A 310 -9.00 4.73 13.08
C LEU A 310 -7.74 5.57 13.35
N ALA A 311 -6.99 5.25 14.41
CA ALA A 311 -5.76 5.97 14.75
C ALA A 311 -4.68 5.85 13.66
N ILE A 312 -4.55 4.68 13.03
CA ILE A 312 -3.66 4.46 11.88
C ILE A 312 -4.08 5.35 10.72
N TYR A 313 -5.38 5.38 10.38
CA TYR A 313 -5.90 6.19 9.29
C TYR A 313 -5.59 7.66 9.47
N GLU A 314 -5.93 8.21 10.64
CA GLU A 314 -5.66 9.60 10.96
C GLU A 314 -4.18 9.92 10.84
N ARG A 315 -3.32 9.10 11.48
CA ARG A 315 -1.88 9.34 11.49
C ARG A 315 -1.26 9.20 10.10
N SER A 316 -1.68 8.21 9.30
CA SER A 316 -1.21 8.03 7.92
C SER A 316 -1.57 9.24 7.05
N VAL A 317 -2.82 9.73 7.14
CA VAL A 317 -3.27 10.92 6.41
C VAL A 317 -2.48 12.15 6.84
N GLU A 318 -2.40 12.40 8.15
CA GLU A 318 -1.66 13.54 8.72
C GLU A 318 -0.18 13.50 8.36
N TRP A 319 0.43 12.31 8.31
CA TRP A 319 1.81 12.11 7.91
C TRP A 319 2.04 12.54 6.47
N PHE A 320 1.21 12.05 5.54
CA PHE A 320 1.30 12.47 4.14
C PHE A 320 0.98 13.96 3.96
N GLU A 321 -0.01 14.52 4.68
CA GLU A 321 -0.32 15.95 4.63
C GLU A 321 0.84 16.82 5.13
N PHE A 322 1.49 16.42 6.21
CA PHE A 322 2.64 17.12 6.76
C PHE A 322 3.79 17.17 5.74
N TRP A 323 4.18 16.03 5.18
CA TRP A 323 5.35 15.93 4.30
C TRP A 323 5.10 16.36 2.85
N LEU A 324 3.88 16.18 2.30
CA LEU A 324 3.59 16.46 0.89
C LEU A 324 2.73 17.72 0.67
N MET A 325 2.02 18.19 1.69
CA MET A 325 1.17 19.38 1.58
C MET A 325 1.59 20.50 2.53
N HIS A 326 2.55 20.23 3.44
CA HIS A 326 2.94 21.14 4.50
C HIS A 326 1.73 21.58 5.33
N ARG A 327 0.83 20.65 5.63
CA ARG A 327 -0.38 20.89 6.45
C ARG A 327 -0.28 20.16 7.78
N MET A 328 -0.86 20.73 8.82
CA MET A 328 -0.96 20.09 10.13
C MET A 328 -2.22 20.52 10.88
N SER A 329 -2.75 19.62 11.71
CA SER A 329 -3.79 19.97 12.69
C SER A 329 -3.19 20.75 13.85
N CYS A 330 -3.74 21.93 14.12
CA CYS A 330 -3.32 22.78 15.25
C CYS A 330 -4.21 22.60 16.49
N SER A 331 -4.95 21.48 16.55
CA SER A 331 -5.67 21.05 17.73
C SER A 331 -4.71 20.71 18.88
N ALA A 332 -5.10 21.02 20.12
CA ALA A 332 -4.25 20.81 21.29
C ALA A 332 -3.76 19.35 21.43
N GLY A 333 -4.62 18.38 21.12
CA GLY A 333 -4.32 16.94 21.19
C GLY A 333 -3.22 16.46 20.24
N LYS A 334 -2.91 17.20 19.17
CA LYS A 334 -1.90 16.83 18.17
C LYS A 334 -0.55 17.54 18.35
N SER A 335 -0.44 18.44 19.33
CA SER A 335 0.76 19.28 19.53
C SER A 335 2.03 18.47 19.73
N ALA A 336 1.98 17.38 20.52
CA ALA A 336 3.14 16.53 20.77
C ALA A 336 3.59 15.77 19.50
N GLN A 337 2.65 15.33 18.67
CA GLN A 337 2.95 14.65 17.40
C GLN A 337 3.70 15.58 16.45
N TYR A 338 3.14 16.76 16.17
CA TYR A 338 3.79 17.71 15.27
C TYR A 338 5.07 18.32 15.83
N ALA A 339 5.24 18.37 17.16
CA ALA A 339 6.52 18.72 17.76
C ALA A 339 7.62 17.70 17.40
N ARG A 340 7.32 16.39 17.44
CA ARG A 340 8.26 15.34 17.01
C ARG A 340 8.55 15.44 15.51
N TRP A 341 7.52 15.60 14.69
CA TRP A 341 7.69 15.65 13.23
C TRP A 341 8.49 16.88 12.77
N LYS A 342 8.25 18.06 13.36
CA LYS A 342 9.04 19.28 13.07
C LYS A 342 10.51 19.17 13.48
N ALA A 343 10.84 18.31 14.45
CA ALA A 343 12.21 18.07 14.88
C ALA A 343 12.96 17.10 13.96
N MET A 344 12.27 16.42 13.04
CA MET A 344 12.90 15.48 12.11
C MET A 344 13.71 16.22 11.05
N ARG A 345 14.83 15.60 10.65
CA ARG A 345 15.64 16.10 9.54
C ARG A 345 14.80 16.18 8.27
N GLY A 346 14.86 17.32 7.58
CA GLY A 346 14.13 17.55 6.33
C GLY A 346 12.67 17.97 6.50
N ALA A 347 12.18 18.12 7.74
CA ALA A 347 10.83 18.62 8.00
C ALA A 347 10.61 20.00 7.37
N PRO A 348 9.39 20.30 6.85
CA PRO A 348 9.06 21.61 6.34
C PRO A 348 9.30 22.71 7.38
N ALA A 349 9.76 23.87 6.93
CA ALA A 349 10.00 24.99 7.84
C ALA A 349 8.67 25.43 8.48
N SER A 350 8.70 25.89 9.74
CA SER A 350 7.46 26.29 10.44
C SER A 350 6.69 27.41 9.74
N ILE A 351 7.36 28.24 8.93
CA ILE A 351 6.74 29.30 8.12
C ILE A 351 6.00 28.76 6.88
N GLU A 352 6.33 27.56 6.42
CA GLU A 352 5.71 26.90 5.27
C GLU A 352 4.49 26.06 5.67
N LEU A 353 4.38 25.71 6.95
CA LEU A 353 3.31 24.89 7.50
C LEU A 353 2.01 25.67 7.60
N LYS A 354 0.93 25.09 7.06
CA LYS A 354 -0.44 25.59 7.16
C LYS A 354 -1.16 24.88 8.30
N CYS A 355 -1.66 25.66 9.24
CA CYS A 355 -2.50 25.18 10.33
C CYS A 355 -3.94 25.02 9.85
N ASP A 356 -4.44 23.79 9.91
CA ASP A 356 -5.86 23.53 9.87
C ASP A 356 -6.35 23.40 11.32
N PHE A 357 -7.21 24.32 11.73
CA PHE A 357 -8.08 24.06 12.86
C PHE A 357 -9.23 23.27 12.29
N GLU A 358 -9.14 21.93 12.33
CA GLU A 358 -10.35 21.16 12.13
C GLU A 358 -11.37 21.70 13.15
N SER A 359 -12.44 22.30 12.63
CA SER A 359 -13.66 22.48 13.42
C SER A 359 -13.97 21.09 13.93
N SER A 360 -13.90 20.90 15.25
CA SER A 360 -14.49 19.77 15.94
C SER A 360 -15.95 19.70 15.50
N GLY A 361 -16.21 18.97 14.43
CA GLY A 361 -17.53 18.73 13.87
C GLY A 361 -18.19 17.61 14.67
N PRO A 362 -19.52 17.67 14.82
CA PRO A 362 -20.28 17.06 15.90
C PRO A 362 -20.16 15.54 16.01
#